data_AF-A0A932KVI2-F1
#
_entry.id   AF-A0A932KVI2-F1
#
_cell.length_a   1.000
_cell.length_b   1.000
_cell.length_c   1.000
_cell.angle_alpha   90.00
_cell.angle_beta   90.00
_cell.angle_gamma   90.00
#
_symmetry.space_group_name_H-M   'P 1'
#
loop_
_entity.id
_entity.type
_entity.pdbx_description
1 polymer ?
#
loop_
_entity_poly.entity_id
_entity_poly.type
_entity_poly.pdbx_seq_one_letter_code
_entity_poly.pdbx_strand_id
1 'polypeptide(L)'
;AFRGNDGNLVTYTTAGTNLTRNGTALASDVTALTFAYLRRSGAAAGSAAEIWNVDITLTVSRSGETQAFRIRAHPRGFQSASCG
;
A
#
# COMPACT_ATOMS: atom_id res chain seq x y z
N ALA A 1 1.28 0.28 -12.68
CA ALA A 1 0.47 -0.94 -12.51
C ALA A 1 1.24 -1.95 -11.67
N PHE A 2 0.64 -2.50 -10.62
CA PHE A 2 1.29 -3.52 -9.78
C PHE A 2 1.30 -4.85 -10.52
N ARG A 3 2.42 -5.58 -10.48
CA ARG A 3 2.54 -6.92 -11.06
C ARG A 3 2.89 -7.92 -9.96
N GLY A 4 2.29 -9.10 -10.05
CA GLY A 4 2.63 -10.21 -9.20
C GLY A 4 3.99 -10.79 -9.55
N ASN A 5 4.47 -11.70 -8.71
CA ASN A 5 5.73 -12.43 -8.90
C ASN A 5 5.69 -13.31 -10.15
N ASP A 6 4.48 -13.63 -10.60
CA ASP A 6 4.10 -14.37 -11.80
C ASP A 6 3.97 -13.47 -13.04
N GLY A 7 4.25 -12.16 -12.92
CA GLY A 7 4.19 -11.20 -14.02
C GLY A 7 2.78 -10.69 -14.35
N ASN A 8 1.74 -11.29 -13.76
CA ASN A 8 0.35 -10.91 -13.99
C ASN A 8 0.02 -9.55 -13.36
N LEU A 9 -0.91 -8.83 -13.99
CA LEU A 9 -1.41 -7.58 -13.42
C LEU A 9 -2.16 -7.88 -12.12
N VAL A 10 -1.85 -7.09 -11.09
CA VAL A 10 -2.57 -7.12 -9.83
C VAL A 10 -3.37 -5.84 -9.71
N THR A 11 -4.68 -6.00 -9.65
CA THR A 11 -5.65 -4.93 -9.45
C THR A 11 -6.21 -5.05 -8.04
N TYR A 12 -6.01 -4.00 -7.25
CA TYR A 12 -6.67 -3.85 -5.95
C TYR A 12 -7.87 -2.93 -6.13
N THR A 13 -9.02 -3.35 -5.61
CA THR A 13 -10.23 -2.50 -5.63
C THR A 13 -10.87 -2.50 -4.26
N THR A 14 -11.46 -1.36 -3.90
CA THR A 14 -12.35 -1.22 -2.75
C THR A 14 -13.76 -1.08 -3.28
N ALA A 15 -14.59 -2.10 -3.11
CA ALA A 15 -16.01 -2.08 -3.46
C ALA A 15 -16.81 -2.11 -2.16
N GLY A 16 -17.43 -0.98 -1.80
CA GLY A 16 -17.98 -0.79 -0.46
C GLY A 16 -16.89 -0.92 0.60
N THR A 17 -17.11 -1.79 1.59
CA THR A 17 -16.16 -2.09 2.69
C THR A 17 -15.24 -3.27 2.40
N ASN A 18 -15.29 -3.85 1.19
CA ASN A 18 -14.48 -5.00 0.83
C ASN A 18 -13.24 -4.58 0.04
N LEU A 19 -12.07 -4.96 0.54
CA LEU A 19 -10.81 -4.90 -0.20
C LEU A 19 -10.66 -6.19 -1.00
N THR A 20 -10.53 -6.09 -2.31
CA THR A 20 -10.32 -7.24 -3.20
C THR A 20 -9.00 -7.14 -3.95
N ARG A 21 -8.46 -8.29 -4.32
CA ARG A 21 -7.33 -8.46 -5.23
C ARG A 21 -7.77 -9.33 -6.40
N ASN A 22 -7.79 -8.77 -7.60
CA ASN A 22 -8.26 -9.44 -8.82
C ASN A 22 -9.65 -10.09 -8.63
N GLY A 23 -10.55 -9.42 -7.90
CA GLY A 23 -11.90 -9.91 -7.61
C GLY A 23 -12.02 -10.81 -6.36
N THR A 24 -10.90 -11.32 -5.82
CA THR A 24 -10.92 -12.12 -4.58
C THR A 24 -10.92 -11.22 -3.36
N ALA A 25 -11.87 -11.41 -2.44
CA ALA A 25 -11.91 -10.67 -1.18
C ALA A 25 -10.68 -11.00 -0.30
N LEU A 26 -9.99 -9.95 0.13
CA LEU A 26 -8.85 -10.03 1.06
C LEU A 26 -9.23 -9.57 2.46
N ALA A 27 -10.11 -8.56 2.56
CA ALA A 27 -10.63 -8.05 3.82
C ALA A 27 -12.05 -7.52 3.62
N SER A 28 -12.82 -7.55 4.71
CA SER A 28 -14.17 -7.00 4.80
C SER A 28 -14.22 -5.97 5.94
N ASP A 29 -15.25 -5.13 5.94
CA ASP A 29 -15.45 -4.08 6.94
C ASP A 29 -14.30 -3.06 7.02
N VAL A 30 -13.61 -2.87 5.89
CA VAL A 30 -12.57 -1.86 5.74
C VAL A 30 -13.23 -0.49 5.70
N THR A 31 -12.93 0.33 6.70
CA THR A 31 -13.47 1.70 6.82
C THR A 31 -12.49 2.75 6.32
N ALA A 32 -11.18 2.45 6.36
CA ALA A 32 -10.16 3.30 5.76
C ALA A 32 -8.99 2.47 5.23
N LEU A 33 -8.49 2.86 4.05
CA LEU A 33 -7.23 2.40 3.51
C LEU A 33 -6.51 3.62 2.93
N THR A 34 -5.40 4.03 3.55
CA THR A 34 -4.64 5.21 3.13
C THR A 34 -3.19 4.85 2.85
N PHE A 35 -2.61 5.58 1.89
CA PHE A 35 -1.23 5.46 1.47
C PHE A 35 -0.54 6.80 1.64
N ALA A 36 0.59 6.82 2.34
CA ALA A 36 1.47 7.97 2.42
C ALA A 36 2.81 7.63 1.76
N TYR A 37 3.14 8.36 0.71
CA TYR A 37 4.39 8.21 -0.03
C TYR A 37 5.43 9.16 0.53
N LEU A 38 6.51 8.62 1.06
CA LEU A 38 7.48 9.39 1.85
C LEU A 38 8.87 9.31 1.24
N ARG A 39 9.60 10.42 1.31
CA ARG A 39 11.03 10.54 1.01
C ARG A 39 11.86 9.85 2.08
N ARG A 40 13.17 9.72 1.85
CA ARG A 40 14.13 9.15 2.83
C ARG A 40 14.12 9.91 4.16
N SER A 41 13.86 11.22 4.12
CA SER A 41 13.70 12.07 5.31
C SER A 41 12.40 11.83 6.10
N GLY A 42 11.43 11.09 5.54
CA GLY A 42 10.09 10.91 6.09
C GLY A 42 9.07 11.98 5.68
N ALA A 43 9.47 13.01 4.93
CA ALA A 43 8.54 14.00 4.36
C ALA A 43 7.75 13.41 3.17
N ALA A 44 6.59 13.98 2.85
CA ALA A 44 5.82 13.57 1.66
C ALA A 44 6.65 13.72 0.38
N ALA A 45 6.60 12.69 -0.48
CA ALA A 45 7.23 12.70 -1.80
C ALA A 45 6.42 13.58 -2.77
N GLY A 46 7.11 14.44 -3.51
CA GLY A 46 6.49 15.28 -4.54
C GLY A 46 6.37 14.60 -5.89
N SER A 47 7.13 13.53 -6.12
CA SER A 47 7.08 12.73 -7.34
C SER A 47 7.36 11.25 -7.07
N ALA A 48 7.04 10.39 -8.04
CA ALA A 48 7.26 8.94 -7.92
C ALA A 48 8.75 8.57 -7.74
N ALA A 49 9.67 9.35 -8.32
CA ALA A 49 11.11 9.11 -8.22
C ALA A 49 11.67 9.37 -6.81
N GLU A 50 10.94 10.12 -5.99
CA GLU A 50 11.35 10.48 -4.63
C GLU A 50 10.85 9.50 -3.55
N ILE A 51 10.01 8.53 -3.93
CA ILE A 51 9.39 7.60 -2.99
C ILE A 51 10.44 6.63 -2.45
N TRP A 52 10.67 6.71 -1.13
CA TRP A 52 11.59 5.83 -0.40
C TRP A 52 10.84 4.85 0.52
N ASN A 53 9.75 5.32 1.12
CA ASN A 53 8.86 4.54 1.97
C ASN A 53 7.43 4.73 1.50
N VAL A 54 6.63 3.70 1.67
CA VAL A 54 5.17 3.78 1.60
C VAL A 54 4.62 3.33 2.94
N ASP A 55 3.97 4.26 3.63
CA ASP A 55 3.19 3.96 4.82
C ASP A 55 1.77 3.63 4.40
N ILE A 56 1.28 2.50 4.87
CA ILE A 56 -0.06 1.98 4.58
C ILE A 56 -0.78 1.90 5.91
N THR A 57 -1.93 2.55 5.99
CA THR A 57 -2.83 2.42 7.14
C THR A 57 -4.11 1.74 6.68
N LEU A 58 -4.48 0.65 7.36
CA LEU A 58 -5.72 -0.08 7.18
C LEU A 58 -6.52 0.00 8.47
N THR A 59 -7.76 0.46 8.39
CA THR A 59 -8.71 0.44 9.50
C THR A 59 -9.87 -0.47 9.15
N VAL A 60 -10.16 -1.40 10.05
CA VAL A 60 -11.29 -2.32 9.97
C VAL A 60 -12.17 -2.09 11.19
N SER A 61 -13.48 -2.01 10.98
CA SER A 61 -14.44 -1.84 12.07
C SER A 61 -15.59 -2.82 11.94
N ARG A 62 -15.74 -3.73 12.91
CA ARG A 62 -16.81 -4.73 12.93
C ARG A 62 -17.47 -4.76 14.31
N SER A 63 -18.80 -4.67 14.32
CA SER A 63 -19.62 -4.78 15.54
C SER A 63 -19.19 -3.85 16.69
N GLY A 64 -18.71 -2.64 16.36
CA GLY A 64 -18.26 -1.65 17.33
C GLY A 64 -16.79 -1.78 17.76
N GLU A 65 -16.08 -2.83 17.35
CA GLU A 65 -14.64 -2.97 17.54
C GLU A 65 -13.88 -2.39 16.33
N THR A 66 -12.88 -1.56 16.59
CA THR A 66 -12.01 -0.97 15.56
C THR A 66 -10.58 -1.41 15.77
N GLN A 67 -9.97 -1.96 14.70
CA GLN A 67 -8.55 -2.26 14.67
C GLN A 67 -7.88 -1.46 13.54
N ALA A 68 -6.71 -0.89 13.85
CA ALA A 68 -5.91 -0.13 12.91
C ALA A 68 -4.53 -0.77 12.76
N PHE A 69 -4.16 -1.08 11.52
CA PHE A 69 -2.87 -1.63 11.16
C PHE A 69 -2.07 -0.59 10.41
N ARG A 70 -0.78 -0.46 10.77
CA ARG A 70 0.17 0.38 10.05
C ARG A 70 1.33 -0.45 9.56
N ILE A 71 1.57 -0.43 8.26
CA ILE A 71 2.65 -1.14 7.61
C ILE A 71 3.53 -0.11 6.91
N ARG A 72 4.84 -0.19 7.09
CA ARG A 72 5.81 0.57 6.30
C ARG A 72 6.51 -0.39 5.34
N ALA A 73 6.44 -0.07 4.05
CA ALA A 73 7.08 -0.85 3.00
C ALA A 73 8.09 0.01 2.23
N HIS A 74 9.23 -0.60 1.89
CA HIS A 74 10.16 -0.02 0.93
C HIS A 74 9.79 -0.51 -0.49
N PRO A 75 9.66 0.38 -1.48
CA PRO A 75 9.45 -0.03 -2.87
C PRO A 75 10.60 -0.91 -3.35
N ARG A 76 10.29 -2.09 -3.89
CA ARG A 76 11.30 -2.94 -4.54
C ARG A 76 11.74 -2.31 -5.86
N GLY A 77 13.05 -2.36 -6.15
CA GLY A 77 13.65 -1.80 -7.37
C GLY A 77 14.59 -0.62 -7.11
N PHE A 78 14.84 -0.24 -5.85
CA PHE A 78 15.90 0.70 -5.50
C PHE A 78 17.27 0.06 -5.76
N GLN A 79 17.74 0.09 -7.01
CA GLN A 79 19.15 -0.05 -7.30
C GLN A 79 19.80 1.21 -6.75
N SER A 80 20.53 1.09 -5.63
CA SER A 80 21.56 2.10 -5.35
C SER A 80 22.43 2.13 -6.59
N ALA A 81 22.44 3.24 -7.33
CA ALA A 81 23.49 3.46 -8.31
C ALA A 81 24.80 3.27 -7.54
N SER A 82 25.49 2.16 -7.81
CA SER A 82 26.83 1.93 -7.29
C SER A 82 27.66 3.07 -7.85
N CYS A 83 28.15 3.95 -6.97
CA CYS A 83 29.18 4.90 -7.37
C CYS A 83 30.37 4.07 -7.86
N GLY A 84 30.69 4.21 -9.15
CA GLY A 84 32.00 3.88 -9.68
C GLY A 84 33.04 4.92 -9.26
#